data_AF-A0A7J6SA09-F1
#
_entry.id   AF-A0A7J6SA09-F1
#
_cell.length_a   1.000
_cell.length_b   1.000
_cell.length_c   1.000
_cell.angle_alpha   90.00
_cell.angle_beta   90.00
_cell.angle_gamma   90.00
#
_symmetry.space_group_name_H-M   'P 1'
#
loop_
_entity.id
_entity.type
_entity.pdbx_description
1 polymer ?
#
loop_
_entity_poly.entity_id
_entity_poly.type
_entity_poly.pdbx_seq_one_letter_code
_entity_poly.pdbx_strand_id
1 'polypeptide(L)'
;MEGKSLARGVRKMPSSSSSPRSHRHHRHSDTPFSADEAKRILRKAREHNCAGEFLQPVDWKNLPGLHDYPLIVKRPMDLGTVLAKVEEDGDDAYADFGEFEDDLNLIWDNCHLFNRPGSYM
;
A
#
# COMPACT_ATOMS: atom_id res chain seq x y z
N MET A 1 -3.33 31.14 -27.73
CA MET A 1 -3.69 30.41 -26.50
C MET A 1 -2.87 29.13 -26.48
N GLU A 2 -1.79 29.15 -25.72
CA GLU A 2 -0.74 28.12 -25.73
C GLU A 2 -1.12 26.96 -24.80
N GLY A 3 -1.15 25.74 -25.33
CA GLY A 3 -1.19 24.51 -24.54
C GLY A 3 0.23 24.13 -24.12
N LYS A 4 0.54 24.23 -22.83
CA LYS A 4 1.84 23.82 -22.28
C LYS A 4 1.76 22.39 -21.76
N SER A 5 2.27 21.47 -22.57
CA SER A 5 2.69 20.13 -22.18
C SER A 5 3.84 20.24 -21.16
N LEU A 6 3.69 19.64 -19.98
CA LEU A 6 4.77 19.54 -18.99
C LEU A 6 5.37 18.14 -19.04
N ALA A 7 6.41 17.98 -19.85
CA ALA A 7 7.37 16.90 -19.70
C ALA A 7 8.11 17.07 -18.35
N ARG A 8 8.13 16.04 -17.49
CA ARG A 8 8.96 16.02 -16.27
C ARG A 8 9.95 14.87 -16.32
N GLY A 9 11.19 15.18 -15.96
CA GLY A 9 12.39 14.41 -16.25
C GLY A 9 12.48 13.06 -15.53
N VAL A 10 13.08 12.11 -16.23
CA VAL A 10 13.25 10.70 -15.85
C VAL A 10 14.50 10.53 -14.99
N ARG A 11 14.34 10.02 -13.76
CA ARG A 11 15.43 9.36 -13.03
C ARG A 11 15.10 7.88 -12.92
N LYS A 12 16.00 7.04 -13.42
CA LYS A 12 15.89 5.57 -13.47
C LYS A 12 16.13 4.98 -12.09
N MET A 13 15.15 4.29 -11.51
CA MET A 13 15.36 3.44 -10.34
C MET A 13 15.91 2.08 -10.80
N PRO A 14 16.84 1.45 -10.05
CA PRO A 14 17.40 0.16 -10.43
C PRO A 14 16.32 -0.93 -10.32
N SER A 15 16.21 -1.74 -11.36
CA SER A 15 15.29 -2.88 -11.42
C SER A 15 15.71 -3.96 -10.43
N SER A 16 14.86 -4.29 -9.46
CA SER A 16 14.95 -5.56 -8.74
C SER A 16 13.95 -6.55 -9.34
N SER A 17 14.47 -7.66 -9.84
CA SER A 17 13.70 -8.81 -10.30
C SER A 17 12.89 -9.40 -9.15
N SER A 18 11.56 -9.36 -9.22
CA SER A 18 10.70 -10.09 -8.30
C SER A 18 10.59 -11.55 -8.73
N SER A 19 11.36 -12.41 -8.06
CA SER A 19 11.12 -13.86 -8.07
C SER A 19 9.73 -14.17 -7.46
N PRO A 20 9.06 -15.25 -7.89
CA PRO A 20 7.78 -15.64 -7.29
C PRO A 20 8.02 -16.00 -5.83
N ARG A 21 7.34 -15.31 -4.90
CA ARG A 21 7.41 -15.60 -3.47
C ARG A 21 6.74 -16.96 -3.24
N SER A 22 7.59 -17.96 -2.95
CA SER A 22 7.17 -19.19 -2.26
C SER A 22 6.31 -18.80 -1.07
N HIS A 23 5.20 -19.51 -0.84
CA HIS A 23 4.31 -19.32 0.32
C HIS A 23 5.19 -19.24 1.58
N ARG A 24 5.40 -18.02 2.08
CA ARG A 24 6.25 -17.78 3.23
C ARG A 24 5.43 -18.31 4.39
N HIS A 25 5.88 -19.39 5.02
CA HIS A 25 5.34 -19.76 6.32
C HIS A 25 5.57 -18.55 7.23
N HIS A 26 4.51 -17.78 7.46
CA HIS A 26 4.54 -16.66 8.38
C HIS A 26 4.90 -17.29 9.72
N ARG A 27 6.14 -17.08 10.17
CA ARG A 27 6.53 -17.49 11.52
C ARG A 27 5.75 -16.56 12.41
N HIS A 28 4.66 -17.05 13.00
CA HIS A 28 3.94 -16.32 14.04
C HIS A 28 4.99 -15.84 15.04
N SER A 29 5.10 -14.53 15.20
CA SER A 29 5.93 -13.98 16.27
C SER A 29 5.25 -14.37 17.57
N ASP A 30 5.99 -14.93 18.54
CA ASP A 30 5.45 -15.21 19.88
C ASP A 30 5.00 -13.93 20.62
N THR A 31 5.34 -12.76 20.08
CA THR A 31 4.85 -11.46 20.56
C THR A 31 3.42 -11.21 20.05
N PRO A 32 2.47 -10.95 20.96
CA PRO A 32 1.11 -10.60 20.57
C PRO A 32 1.10 -9.28 19.79
N PHE A 33 0.05 -9.09 18.99
CA PHE A 33 -0.21 -7.81 18.34
C PHE A 33 -0.33 -6.69 19.38
N SER A 34 0.17 -5.50 19.04
CA SER A 34 0.03 -4.30 19.87
C SER A 34 -0.36 -3.13 18.99
N ALA A 35 -1.53 -2.56 19.26
CA ALA A 35 -2.07 -1.41 18.55
C ALA A 35 -1.16 -0.19 18.65
N ASP A 36 -0.54 0.04 19.81
CA ASP A 36 0.36 1.18 20.01
C ASP A 36 1.63 1.06 19.15
N GLU A 37 2.19 -0.14 19.04
CA GLU A 37 3.35 -0.38 18.19
C GLU A 37 2.95 -0.30 16.71
N ALA A 38 1.79 -0.85 16.31
CA ALA A 38 1.26 -0.70 14.97
C ALA A 38 1.02 0.78 14.60
N LYS A 39 0.41 1.57 15.49
CA LYS A 39 0.22 3.02 15.32
C LYS A 39 1.56 3.75 15.14
N ARG A 40 2.60 3.35 15.89
CA ARG A 40 3.95 3.91 15.74
C ARG A 40 4.56 3.61 14.37
N ILE A 41 4.37 2.39 13.86
CA ILE A 41 4.81 1.99 12.51
C ILE A 41 4.04 2.78 11.45
N LEU A 42 2.70 2.83 11.56
CA LEU A 42 1.83 3.55 10.64
C LEU A 42 2.14 5.03 10.58
N ARG A 43 2.41 5.68 11.72
CA ARG A 43 2.82 7.09 11.75
C ARG A 43 4.06 7.33 10.87
N LYS A 44 5.11 6.51 11.05
CA LYS A 44 6.34 6.61 10.25
C LYS A 44 6.08 6.38 8.75
N ALA A 45 5.25 5.40 8.41
CA ALA A 45 4.90 5.12 7.03
C ALA A 45 4.16 6.29 6.38
N ARG A 46 3.19 6.89 7.10
CA ARG A 46 2.37 8.01 6.62
C ARG A 46 3.13 9.33 6.53
N GLU A 47 4.14 9.53 7.35
CA GLU A 47 5.03 10.72 7.31
C GLU A 47 6.07 10.65 6.17
N HIS A 48 6.21 9.51 5.49
CA HIS A 48 7.17 9.36 4.42
C HIS A 48 6.78 10.19 3.19
N ASN A 49 7.76 10.82 2.52
CA ASN A 49 7.52 11.76 1.41
C ASN A 49 6.75 11.17 0.22
N CYS A 50 6.75 9.85 0.05
CA CYS A 50 6.02 9.16 -1.02
C CYS A 50 4.71 8.51 -0.55
N ALA A 51 4.25 8.78 0.67
CA ALA A 51 3.08 8.13 1.23
C ALA A 51 1.76 8.65 0.64
N GLY A 52 1.75 9.82 -0.02
CA GLY A 52 0.56 10.56 -0.41
C GLY A 52 -0.52 9.71 -1.10
N GLU A 53 -0.15 8.96 -2.13
CA GLU A 53 -1.06 8.09 -2.90
C GLU A 53 -1.59 6.87 -2.12
N PHE A 54 -1.00 6.59 -0.94
CA PHE A 54 -1.34 5.46 -0.09
C PHE A 54 -2.04 5.88 1.20
N LEU A 55 -2.31 7.18 1.40
CA LEU A 55 -2.93 7.66 2.64
C LEU A 55 -4.44 7.39 2.70
N GLN A 56 -5.09 7.19 1.56
CA GLN A 56 -6.54 7.04 1.41
C GLN A 56 -6.87 5.99 0.33
N PRO A 57 -8.09 5.44 0.32
CA PRO A 57 -8.53 4.53 -0.74
C PRO A 57 -8.43 5.17 -2.12
N VAL A 58 -8.01 4.39 -3.13
CA VAL A 58 -7.97 4.85 -4.52
C VAL A 58 -9.39 5.15 -5.02
N ASP A 59 -9.65 6.42 -5.37
CA ASP A 59 -10.93 6.87 -5.93
C ASP A 59 -11.02 6.58 -7.44
N TRP A 60 -11.01 5.29 -7.77
CA TRP A 60 -11.04 4.82 -9.16
C TRP A 60 -12.30 5.22 -9.94
N LYS A 61 -13.36 5.64 -9.25
CA LYS A 61 -14.62 6.10 -9.88
C LYS A 61 -14.46 7.49 -10.48
N ASN A 62 -13.70 8.36 -9.82
CA ASN A 62 -13.56 9.76 -10.19
C ASN A 62 -12.22 10.08 -10.88
N LEU A 63 -11.24 9.18 -10.79
CA LEU A 63 -9.95 9.34 -11.46
C LEU A 63 -10.00 8.84 -12.92
N PRO A 64 -9.53 9.65 -13.89
CA PRO A 64 -9.55 9.27 -15.29
C PRO A 64 -8.64 8.06 -15.56
N GLY A 65 -9.13 7.10 -16.34
CA GLY A 65 -8.35 5.93 -16.77
C GLY A 65 -8.27 4.79 -15.74
N LEU A 66 -9.00 4.86 -14.62
CA LEU A 66 -9.01 3.82 -13.58
C LEU A 66 -10.24 2.89 -13.60
N HIS A 67 -11.00 2.85 -14.70
CA HIS A 67 -12.22 2.02 -14.79
C HIS A 67 -11.96 0.52 -14.59
N ASP A 68 -10.76 0.04 -14.94
CA ASP A 68 -10.36 -1.37 -14.79
C ASP A 68 -9.79 -1.67 -13.40
N TYR A 69 -9.60 -0.67 -12.53
CA TYR A 69 -9.05 -0.85 -11.18
C TYR A 69 -9.79 -1.93 -10.37
N PRO A 70 -11.13 -1.93 -10.22
CA PRO A 70 -11.83 -3.00 -9.51
C PRO A 70 -11.80 -4.36 -10.23
N LEU A 71 -11.47 -4.37 -11.54
CA LEU A 71 -11.29 -5.61 -12.29
C LEU A 71 -9.93 -6.25 -12.04
N ILE A 72 -8.92 -5.47 -11.65
CA ILE A 72 -7.55 -5.92 -11.40
C ILE A 72 -7.30 -6.07 -9.90
N VAL A 73 -7.54 -5.02 -9.12
CA VAL A 73 -7.36 -4.97 -7.67
C VAL A 73 -8.62 -5.48 -6.98
N LYS A 74 -8.55 -6.68 -6.41
CA LYS A 74 -9.70 -7.36 -5.79
C LYS A 74 -9.91 -7.02 -4.32
N ARG A 75 -8.83 -6.69 -3.62
CA ARG A 75 -8.86 -6.30 -2.22
C ARG A 75 -8.10 -4.99 -2.08
N PRO A 76 -8.74 -3.83 -2.31
CA PRO A 76 -8.09 -2.53 -2.15
C PRO A 76 -7.65 -2.34 -0.70
N MET A 77 -6.54 -1.62 -0.50
CA MET A 77 -6.01 -1.29 0.82
C MET A 77 -5.16 -0.03 0.76
N ASP A 78 -5.11 0.70 1.88
CA ASP A 78 -4.38 1.95 2.06
C ASP A 78 -4.05 2.16 3.54
N LEU A 79 -3.09 3.05 3.84
CA LEU A 79 -2.62 3.34 5.20
C LEU A 79 -3.70 4.03 6.06
N GLY A 80 -4.72 4.63 5.45
CA GLY A 80 -5.90 5.17 6.11
C GLY A 80 -6.77 4.06 6.67
N THR A 81 -7.12 3.09 5.82
CA THR A 81 -7.91 1.90 6.18
C THR A 81 -7.22 1.06 7.26
N VAL A 82 -5.91 0.79 7.12
CA VAL A 82 -5.16 0.04 8.15
C VAL A 82 -5.14 0.80 9.48
N LEU A 83 -4.95 2.12 9.47
CA LEU A 83 -5.00 2.93 10.69
C LEU A 83 -6.39 2.91 11.34
N ALA A 84 -7.45 3.11 10.55
CA ALA A 84 -8.81 3.12 11.06
C ALA A 84 -9.14 1.80 11.77
N LYS A 85 -8.78 0.66 11.17
CA LYS A 85 -8.94 -0.66 11.78
C LYS A 85 -8.21 -0.78 13.13
N VAL A 86 -6.97 -0.30 13.23
CA VAL A 86 -6.20 -0.32 14.50
C VAL A 86 -6.76 0.69 15.52
N GLU A 87 -7.33 1.80 15.08
CA GLU A 87 -7.96 2.79 15.96
C GLU A 87 -9.32 2.32 16.50
N GLU A 88 -10.10 1.61 15.69
CA GLU A 88 -11.41 1.07 16.04
C GLU A 88 -11.31 -0.16 16.93
N ASP A 89 -10.49 -1.14 16.55
CA ASP A 89 -10.46 -2.46 17.19
C ASP A 89 -9.32 -2.60 18.23
N GLY A 90 -8.39 -1.66 18.30
CA GLY A 90 -7.28 -1.71 19.25
C GLY A 90 -6.41 -2.96 19.09
N ASP A 91 -6.10 -3.64 20.20
CA ASP A 91 -5.27 -4.86 20.20
C ASP A 91 -5.97 -6.06 19.56
N ASP A 92 -7.29 -5.98 19.31
CA ASP A 92 -8.07 -7.02 18.64
C ASP A 92 -8.13 -6.83 17.10
N ALA A 93 -7.50 -5.77 16.57
CA ALA A 93 -7.50 -5.46 15.14
C ALA A 93 -6.89 -6.58 14.28
N TYR A 94 -5.91 -7.30 14.82
CA TYR A 94 -5.20 -8.37 14.14
C TYR A 94 -4.84 -9.48 15.12
N ALA A 95 -4.83 -10.74 14.66
CA ALA A 95 -4.43 -11.86 15.50
C ALA A 95 -2.95 -11.78 15.91
N ASP A 96 -2.11 -11.28 15.01
CA ASP A 96 -0.69 -11.05 15.23
C ASP A 96 -0.13 -9.96 14.29
N PHE A 97 1.17 -9.66 14.43
CA PHE A 97 1.85 -8.72 13.53
C PHE A 97 1.96 -9.21 12.08
N GLY A 98 1.79 -10.50 11.83
CA GLY A 98 1.83 -11.06 10.48
C GLY A 98 0.62 -10.67 9.66
N GLU A 99 -0.58 -10.72 10.24
CA GLU A 99 -1.79 -10.22 9.56
C GLU A 99 -1.72 -8.70 9.31
N PHE A 100 -1.13 -7.94 10.25
CA PHE A 100 -0.84 -6.51 10.04
C PHE A 100 0.17 -6.29 8.90
N GLU A 101 1.25 -7.09 8.85
CA GLU A 101 2.22 -7.03 7.75
C GLU A 101 1.58 -7.40 6.40
N ASP A 102 0.64 -8.34 6.39
CA ASP A 102 -0.06 -8.76 5.18
C ASP A 102 -0.93 -7.63 4.60
N ASP A 103 -1.67 -6.89 5.45
CA ASP A 103 -2.44 -5.71 5.00
C ASP A 103 -1.53 -4.56 4.55
N LEU A 104 -0.37 -4.38 5.21
CA LEU A 104 0.66 -3.49 4.73
C LEU A 104 1.14 -3.93 3.33
N ASN A 105 1.69 -5.13 3.19
CA ASN A 105 2.23 -5.66 1.93
C ASN A 105 1.21 -5.58 0.78
N LEU A 106 -0.06 -5.81 1.06
CA LEU A 106 -1.15 -5.68 0.09
C LEU A 106 -1.23 -4.29 -0.57
N ILE A 107 -0.93 -3.21 0.16
CA ILE A 107 -0.89 -1.85 -0.41
C ILE A 107 0.13 -1.79 -1.56
N TRP A 108 1.34 -2.30 -1.32
CA TRP A 108 2.38 -2.33 -2.35
C TRP A 108 2.07 -3.34 -3.44
N ASP A 109 1.57 -4.53 -3.10
CA ASP A 109 1.26 -5.56 -4.10
C ASP A 109 0.15 -5.10 -5.06
N ASN A 110 -0.89 -4.44 -4.55
CA ASN A 110 -1.93 -3.82 -5.39
C ASN A 110 -1.36 -2.73 -6.28
N CYS A 111 -0.46 -1.89 -5.73
CA CYS A 111 0.23 -0.86 -6.49
C CYS A 111 1.04 -1.47 -7.64
N HIS A 112 1.84 -2.51 -7.38
CA HIS A 112 2.63 -3.18 -8.42
C HIS A 112 1.77 -3.96 -9.43
N LEU A 113 0.67 -4.56 -8.97
CA LEU A 113 -0.24 -5.32 -9.83
C LEU A 113 -0.93 -4.39 -10.84
N PHE A 114 -1.38 -3.22 -10.39
CA PHE A 114 -2.08 -2.27 -11.23
C PHE A 114 -1.11 -1.40 -12.07
N ASN A 115 -0.04 -0.89 -11.44
CA ASN A 115 0.94 -0.05 -12.10
C ASN A 115 1.92 -0.92 -12.89
N ARG A 116 1.74 -0.99 -14.22
CA ARG A 116 2.65 -1.70 -15.13
C ARG A 116 4.10 -1.29 -14.88
N PRO A 117 5.09 -2.16 -15.17
CA PRO A 117 6.50 -1.79 -15.14
C PRO A 117 6.74 -0.55 -16.02
N GLY A 118 7.11 0.57 -15.40
CA GLY A 118 7.28 1.87 -16.08
C GLY A 118 6.15 2.90 -15.88
N SER A 119 5.08 2.55 -15.16
CA SER A 119 4.05 3.48 -14.67
C SER A 119 4.52 4.05 -13.33
N TYR A 120 5.02 5.28 -13.35
CA TYR A 120 5.58 5.98 -12.18
C TYR A 120 4.50 6.27 -11.13
N MET A 121 4.79 5.96 -9.86
CA MET A 121 4.59 6.93 -8.78
C MET A 121 5.90 7.69 -8.58
#